data_AF-A0A2T2RTD2-F1
#
_entry.id   AF-A0A2T2RTD2-F1
#
_cell.length_a   1.000
_cell.length_b   1.000
_cell.length_c   1.000
_cell.angle_alpha   90.00
_cell.angle_beta   90.00
_cell.angle_gamma   90.00
#
_symmetry.space_group_name_H-M   'P 1'
#
loop_
_entity.id
_entity.type
_entity.pdbx_description
1 polymer ?
#
loop_
_entity_poly.entity_id
_entity_poly.type
_entity_poly.pdbx_seq_one_letter_code
_entity_poly.pdbx_strand_id
1 'polypeptide(L)'
;MDSNYPEVTLALTSLVVDAADRVRREGVTVTPKAGLKQFELGGSQLNVPEFESLNGELLYCAVTEGVDNPTIRSYFDSVLAFASGGGELSRSWAKIRTDIGCYCTTEAELLQGFASATEQLSREEGLRLVRHCCDRLEAQVKILSQHSSETALEASINDTAYPFPSS
;
A
#
# COMPACT_ATOMS: atom_id res chain seq x y z
N MET A 1 -1.21 11.06 0.86
CA MET A 1 -0.24 10.04 1.32
C MET A 1 0.57 10.67 2.41
N ASP A 2 0.59 10.06 3.59
CA ASP A 2 1.57 10.41 4.60
C ASP A 2 2.94 9.91 4.08
N SER A 3 3.77 10.82 3.56
CA SER A 3 5.04 10.52 2.88
C SER A 3 6.17 10.14 3.83
N ASN A 4 5.89 9.99 5.12
CA ASN A 4 6.91 9.77 6.14
C ASN A 4 7.43 8.32 6.20
N TYR A 5 6.80 7.38 5.50
CA TYR A 5 7.23 5.98 5.46
C TYR A 5 7.49 5.48 4.02
N PRO A 6 8.77 5.29 3.64
CA PRO A 6 9.13 4.68 2.36
C PRO A 6 8.51 3.32 2.14
N GLU A 7 8.37 2.48 3.17
CA GLU A 7 7.77 1.14 3.04
C GLU A 7 6.30 1.22 2.60
N VAL A 8 5.51 2.12 3.20
CA VAL A 8 4.10 2.35 2.83
C VAL A 8 3.99 2.92 1.41
N THR A 9 4.88 3.84 1.07
CA THR A 9 4.93 4.44 -0.28
C THR A 9 5.28 3.39 -1.33
N LEU A 10 6.27 2.55 -1.07
CA LEU A 10 6.68 1.48 -1.98
C LEU A 10 5.62 0.39 -2.09
N ALA A 11 5.01 -0.01 -0.98
CA ALA A 11 3.87 -0.92 -1.00
C ALA A 11 2.75 -0.39 -1.89
N LEU A 12 2.31 0.85 -1.67
CA LEU A 12 1.29 1.49 -2.51
C LEU A 12 1.72 1.55 -3.98
N THR A 13 2.99 1.84 -4.25
CA THR A 13 3.51 1.85 -5.62
C THR A 13 3.44 0.46 -6.27
N SER A 14 3.88 -0.58 -5.56
CA SER A 14 3.76 -1.96 -6.01
C SER A 14 2.30 -2.35 -6.26
N LEU A 15 1.37 -1.91 -5.42
CA LEU A 15 -0.07 -2.15 -5.62
C LEU A 15 -0.57 -1.59 -6.95
N VAL A 16 -0.19 -0.35 -7.25
CA VAL A 16 -0.59 0.31 -8.50
C VAL A 16 0.04 -0.38 -9.70
N VAL A 17 1.30 -0.77 -9.60
CA VAL A 17 2.01 -1.53 -10.65
C VAL A 17 1.32 -2.87 -10.89
N ASP A 18 1.05 -3.65 -9.85
CA ASP A 18 0.40 -4.95 -9.94
C ASP A 18 -1.00 -4.86 -10.53
N ALA A 19 -1.79 -3.87 -10.11
CA ALA A 19 -3.12 -3.61 -10.65
C ALA A 19 -3.05 -3.24 -12.14
N ALA A 20 -2.13 -2.36 -12.53
CA ALA A 20 -1.95 -1.94 -13.92
C ALA A 20 -1.45 -3.09 -14.80
N ASP A 21 -0.52 -3.89 -14.31
CA ASP A 21 0.00 -5.06 -15.01
C ASP A 21 -1.07 -6.13 -15.18
N ARG A 22 -1.92 -6.34 -14.16
CA ARG A 22 -3.07 -7.22 -14.27
C ARG A 22 -4.03 -6.75 -15.36
N VAL A 23 -4.37 -5.46 -15.39
CA VAL A 23 -5.24 -4.87 -16.44
C VAL A 23 -4.70 -5.20 -17.83
N ARG A 24 -3.40 -5.03 -18.06
CA ARG A 24 -2.75 -5.30 -19.34
C ARG A 24 -2.72 -6.80 -19.67
N ARG A 25 -2.28 -7.62 -18.71
CA ARG A 25 -2.08 -9.06 -18.89
C ARG A 25 -3.37 -9.81 -19.14
N GLU A 26 -4.45 -9.43 -18.45
CA GLU A 26 -5.77 -10.08 -18.55
C GLU A 26 -6.68 -9.40 -19.58
N GLY A 27 -6.23 -8.32 -20.23
CA GLY A 27 -7.04 -7.59 -21.21
C GLY A 27 -8.31 -6.97 -20.61
N VAL A 28 -8.23 -6.52 -19.35
CA VAL A 28 -9.36 -5.97 -18.62
C VAL A 28 -9.64 -4.55 -19.08
N THR A 29 -10.90 -4.25 -19.39
CA THR A 29 -11.36 -2.89 -19.70
C THR A 29 -11.78 -2.19 -18.40
N VAL A 30 -11.17 -1.04 -18.10
CA VAL A 30 -11.50 -0.25 -16.91
C VAL A 30 -12.59 0.77 -17.27
N THR A 31 -13.69 0.79 -16.52
CA THR A 31 -14.83 1.68 -16.75
C THR A 31 -15.23 2.39 -15.46
N PRO A 32 -15.15 3.73 -15.39
CA PRO A 32 -15.73 4.47 -14.28
C PRO A 32 -17.26 4.32 -14.27
N LYS A 33 -17.85 4.10 -13.10
CA LYS A 33 -19.29 3.92 -12.94
C LYS A 33 -19.84 4.77 -11.81
N ALA A 34 -20.93 5.47 -12.10
CA ALA A 34 -21.56 6.38 -11.15
C ALA A 34 -22.12 5.65 -9.94
N GLY A 35 -21.94 6.24 -8.75
CA GLY A 35 -22.40 5.69 -7.48
C GLY A 35 -21.66 4.44 -6.99
N LEU A 36 -20.63 3.97 -7.69
CA LEU A 36 -19.79 2.86 -7.23
C LEU A 36 -18.86 3.34 -6.10
N LYS A 37 -18.70 2.51 -5.06
CA LYS A 37 -17.81 2.79 -3.91
C LYS A 37 -16.61 1.85 -3.80
N GLN A 38 -16.56 0.82 -4.63
CA GLN A 38 -15.57 -0.25 -4.60
C GLN A 38 -15.27 -0.71 -6.02
N PHE A 39 -14.17 -1.44 -6.22
CA PHE A 39 -13.87 -2.07 -7.50
C PHE A 39 -14.75 -3.30 -7.69
N GLU A 40 -15.37 -3.42 -8.88
CA GLU A 40 -16.19 -4.57 -9.25
C GLU A 40 -15.67 -5.16 -10.55
N LEU A 41 -15.00 -6.32 -10.45
CA LEU A 41 -14.53 -7.07 -11.60
C LEU A 41 -15.63 -8.03 -12.09
N GLY A 42 -16.11 -7.82 -13.31
CA GLY A 42 -17.08 -8.67 -14.01
C GLY A 42 -16.52 -9.14 -15.34
N GLY A 43 -16.09 -10.41 -15.42
CA GLY A 43 -15.45 -10.94 -16.62
C GLY A 43 -14.18 -10.15 -16.98
N SER A 44 -14.15 -9.58 -18.18
CA SER A 44 -13.06 -8.71 -18.65
C SER A 44 -13.31 -7.22 -18.41
N GLN A 45 -14.28 -6.84 -17.57
CA GLN A 45 -14.56 -5.45 -17.26
C GLN A 45 -14.35 -5.17 -15.76
N LEU A 46 -13.55 -4.16 -15.46
CA LEU A 46 -13.38 -3.62 -14.11
C LEU A 46 -14.17 -2.32 -14.00
N ASN A 47 -15.25 -2.33 -13.23
CA ASN A 47 -15.94 -1.10 -12.86
C ASN A 47 -15.23 -0.47 -11.67
N VAL A 48 -14.94 0.84 -11.76
CA VAL A 48 -14.29 1.61 -10.70
C VAL A 48 -15.16 2.81 -10.29
N PRO A 49 -15.04 3.32 -9.06
CA PRO A 49 -15.66 4.58 -8.66
C PRO A 49 -15.28 5.73 -9.60
N GLU A 50 -16.26 6.57 -9.93
CA GLU A 50 -16.02 7.81 -10.67
C GLU A 50 -15.29 8.84 -9.81
N PHE A 51 -14.67 9.83 -10.48
CA PHE A 51 -13.92 10.89 -9.80
C PHE A 51 -14.78 11.68 -8.81
N GLU A 52 -16.07 11.86 -9.07
CA GLU A 52 -16.98 12.55 -8.16
C GLU A 52 -17.16 11.77 -6.84
N SER A 53 -17.37 10.45 -6.92
CA SER A 53 -17.40 9.57 -5.73
C SER A 53 -16.08 9.55 -4.98
N LEU A 54 -14.95 9.53 -5.70
CA LEU A 54 -13.61 9.52 -5.12
C LEU A 54 -13.31 10.84 -4.39
N ASN A 55 -13.61 11.98 -5.00
CA ASN A 55 -13.32 13.32 -4.48
C ASN A 55 -14.38 13.83 -3.49
N GLY A 56 -15.55 13.20 -3.46
CA GLY A 56 -16.63 13.51 -2.54
C GLY A 56 -16.57 12.65 -1.29
N GLU A 57 -17.50 11.71 -1.19
CA GLU A 57 -17.73 10.89 0.01
C GLU A 57 -16.50 10.06 0.39
N LEU A 58 -15.82 9.43 -0.57
CA LEU A 58 -14.66 8.59 -0.25
C LEU A 58 -13.48 9.42 0.26
N LEU A 59 -13.18 10.57 -0.33
CA LEU A 59 -12.13 11.44 0.18
C LEU A 59 -12.50 11.98 1.57
N TYR A 60 -13.74 12.42 1.77
CA TYR A 60 -14.20 12.92 3.05
C TYR A 60 -14.03 11.86 4.15
N CYS A 61 -14.59 10.66 3.97
CA CYS A 61 -14.48 9.58 4.93
C CYS A 61 -13.02 9.15 5.17
N ALA A 62 -12.18 9.14 4.12
CA ALA A 62 -10.77 8.81 4.26
C ALA A 62 -10.00 9.84 5.11
N VAL A 63 -10.35 11.12 5.03
CA VAL A 63 -9.70 12.20 5.78
C VAL A 63 -10.22 12.29 7.22
N THR A 64 -11.51 12.01 7.46
CA THR A 64 -12.11 12.15 8.79
C THR A 64 -11.96 10.92 9.66
N GLU A 65 -12.20 9.75 9.09
CA GLU A 65 -12.31 8.48 9.83
C GLU A 65 -11.30 7.43 9.34
N GLY A 66 -10.66 7.67 8.20
CA GLY A 66 -9.72 6.73 7.61
C GLY A 66 -10.35 5.35 7.44
N VAL A 67 -9.67 4.33 7.93
CA VAL A 67 -10.06 2.91 7.77
C VAL A 67 -11.07 2.42 8.80
N ASP A 68 -11.25 3.19 9.87
CA ASP A 68 -12.30 2.91 10.84
C ASP A 68 -13.68 3.11 10.19
N ASN A 69 -13.74 3.90 9.12
CA ASN A 69 -14.91 3.95 8.26
C ASN A 69 -15.02 2.67 7.40
N PRO A 70 -16.12 1.91 7.51
CA PRO A 70 -16.29 0.65 6.78
C PRO A 70 -16.29 0.84 5.26
N THR A 71 -16.73 2.00 4.75
CA THR A 71 -16.73 2.30 3.30
C THR A 71 -15.30 2.37 2.76
N ILE A 72 -14.41 3.03 3.49
CA ILE A 72 -13.00 3.16 3.11
C ILE A 72 -12.30 1.82 3.19
N ARG A 73 -12.58 1.05 4.24
CA ARG A 73 -12.08 -0.32 4.36
C ARG A 73 -12.51 -1.20 3.19
N SER A 74 -13.80 -1.19 2.84
CA SER A 74 -14.32 -1.95 1.69
C SER A 74 -13.72 -1.48 0.36
N TYR A 75 -13.50 -0.17 0.19
CA TYR A 75 -12.81 0.36 -0.99
C TYR A 75 -11.38 -0.20 -1.10
N PHE A 76 -10.56 -0.07 -0.06
CA PHE A 76 -9.19 -0.59 -0.07
C PHE A 76 -9.15 -2.11 -0.26
N ASP A 77 -10.02 -2.85 0.41
CA ASP A 77 -10.13 -4.30 0.26
C ASP A 77 -10.45 -4.71 -1.18
N SER A 78 -11.31 -3.96 -1.87
CA SER A 78 -11.64 -4.22 -3.28
C SER A 78 -10.47 -3.97 -4.22
N VAL A 79 -9.68 -2.91 -3.98
CA VAL A 79 -8.46 -2.61 -4.75
C VAL A 79 -7.41 -3.70 -4.53
N LEU A 80 -7.21 -4.13 -3.28
CA LEU A 80 -6.30 -5.20 -2.93
C LEU A 80 -6.71 -6.54 -3.57
N ALA A 81 -8.00 -6.88 -3.50
CA ALA A 81 -8.53 -8.08 -4.13
C ALA A 81 -8.32 -8.08 -5.65
N PHE A 82 -8.48 -6.91 -6.28
CA PHE A 82 -8.18 -6.76 -7.71
C PHE A 82 -6.68 -6.89 -8.00
N ALA A 83 -5.82 -6.14 -7.32
CA ALA A 83 -4.38 -6.14 -7.63
C ALA A 83 -3.71 -7.50 -7.38
N SER A 84 -4.09 -8.20 -6.30
CA SER A 84 -3.44 -9.45 -5.89
C SER A 84 -3.82 -10.66 -6.75
N GLY A 85 -4.94 -10.63 -7.47
CA GLY A 85 -5.39 -11.74 -8.33
C GLY A 85 -5.52 -13.11 -7.64
N GLY A 86 -5.50 -13.16 -6.30
CA GLY A 86 -5.44 -14.39 -5.50
C GLY A 86 -4.05 -15.03 -5.34
N GLY A 87 -2.95 -14.38 -5.73
CA GLY A 87 -1.57 -14.91 -5.71
C GLY A 87 -0.73 -14.61 -4.45
N GLU A 88 0.55 -14.97 -4.47
CA GLU A 88 1.52 -14.88 -3.34
C GLU A 88 1.70 -13.47 -2.76
N LEU A 89 1.46 -12.42 -3.56
CA LEU A 89 1.41 -11.03 -3.09
C LEU A 89 0.40 -10.84 -1.95
N SER A 90 -0.63 -11.68 -1.84
CA SER A 90 -1.57 -11.67 -0.71
C SER A 90 -0.89 -11.86 0.65
N ARG A 91 0.29 -12.49 0.74
CA ARG A 91 1.03 -12.65 2.01
C ARG A 91 1.78 -11.39 2.43
N SER A 92 2.50 -10.74 1.51
CA SER A 92 3.12 -9.44 1.76
C SER A 92 2.06 -8.40 2.11
N TRP A 93 0.92 -8.45 1.41
CA TRP A 93 -0.24 -7.62 1.67
C TRP A 93 -1.02 -8.00 2.92
N ALA A 94 -0.95 -9.23 3.44
CA ALA A 94 -1.55 -9.59 4.72
C ALA A 94 -0.82 -8.91 5.88
N LYS A 95 0.52 -8.85 5.82
CA LYS A 95 1.34 -8.08 6.77
C LYS A 95 0.99 -6.60 6.67
N ILE A 96 0.99 -6.07 5.45
CA ILE A 96 0.59 -4.69 5.19
C ILE A 96 -0.87 -4.44 5.58
N ARG A 97 -1.83 -5.36 5.46
CA ARG A 97 -3.24 -5.19 5.90
C ARG A 97 -3.38 -5.23 7.41
N THR A 98 -2.42 -5.82 8.11
CA THR A 98 -2.32 -5.77 9.58
C THR A 98 -1.77 -4.42 10.02
N ASP A 99 -0.80 -3.88 9.28
CA ASP A 99 -0.19 -2.56 9.54
C ASP A 99 -1.07 -1.39 9.04
N ILE A 100 -1.64 -1.52 7.84
CA ILE A 100 -2.66 -0.66 7.22
C ILE A 100 -3.99 -0.81 7.96
N GLY A 101 -4.36 -1.99 8.48
CA GLY A 101 -5.58 -2.14 9.28
C GLY A 101 -5.63 -1.25 10.52
N CYS A 102 -4.49 -0.69 10.90
CA CYS A 102 -4.39 0.26 12.01
C CYS A 102 -4.38 1.74 11.59
N TYR A 103 -4.33 2.12 10.30
CA TYR A 103 -4.07 3.49 9.78
C TYR A 103 -3.58 4.46 10.86
N CYS A 104 -2.50 4.05 11.55
CA CYS A 104 -1.93 4.87 12.58
C CYS A 104 -1.10 5.83 11.75
N THR A 105 -1.62 7.03 11.51
CA THR A 105 -0.82 8.08 10.88
C THR A 105 0.47 8.19 11.67
N THR A 106 1.56 8.61 11.02
CA THR A 106 2.82 8.88 11.73
C THR A 106 2.54 9.72 12.97
N GLU A 107 1.67 10.71 12.82
CA GLU A 107 1.17 11.56 13.89
C GLU A 107 0.46 10.77 15.00
N ALA A 108 -0.48 9.88 14.71
CA ALA A 108 -1.18 9.09 15.72
C ALA A 108 -0.24 8.15 16.51
N GLU A 109 0.74 7.55 15.84
CA GLU A 109 1.75 6.72 16.51
C GLU A 109 2.71 7.56 17.36
N LEU A 110 3.15 8.70 16.83
CA LEU A 110 4.00 9.65 17.56
C LEU A 110 3.28 10.24 18.76
N LEU A 111 1.98 10.50 18.67
CA LEU A 111 1.16 10.99 19.79
C LEU A 111 0.95 9.95 20.90
N GLN A 112 1.15 8.66 20.61
CA GLN A 112 1.17 7.62 21.65
C GLN A 112 2.51 7.56 22.40
N GLY A 113 3.62 7.91 21.72
CA GLY A 113 4.98 7.85 22.29
C GLY A 113 5.53 9.18 22.82
N PHE A 114 4.95 10.30 22.39
CA PHE A 114 5.35 11.65 22.72
C PHE A 114 4.10 12.45 23.10
N ALA A 115 4.17 13.23 24.20
CA ALA A 115 3.00 13.93 24.72
C ALA A 115 2.36 14.86 23.68
N SER A 116 1.04 15.03 23.81
CA SER A 116 0.06 15.67 22.93
C SER A 116 0.58 16.82 22.05
N ALA A 117 0.10 16.88 20.79
CA ALA A 117 0.38 17.90 19.76
C ALA A 117 0.24 19.39 20.17
N THR A 118 -0.23 19.66 21.38
CA THR A 118 -0.52 21.00 21.92
C THR A 118 0.50 21.47 22.97
N GLU A 119 1.40 20.61 23.44
CA GLU A 119 2.48 21.00 24.36
C GLU A 119 3.80 21.17 23.60
N GLN A 120 4.55 22.23 23.91
CA GLN A 120 5.91 22.40 23.39
C GLN A 120 6.77 21.25 23.90
N LEU A 121 7.20 20.38 22.99
CA LEU A 121 8.18 19.34 23.30
C LEU A 121 9.45 19.98 23.86
N SER A 122 9.97 19.40 24.95
CA SER A 122 11.29 19.79 25.43
C SER A 122 12.35 19.44 24.38
N ARG A 123 13.51 20.11 24.41
CA ARG A 123 14.63 19.82 23.49
C ARG A 123 15.04 18.34 23.51
N GLU A 124 15.01 17.71 24.67
CA GLU A 124 15.39 16.30 24.83
C GLU A 124 14.35 15.36 24.20
N GLU A 125 13.06 15.65 24.37
CA GLU A 125 11.97 14.89 23.73
C GLU A 125 11.98 15.10 22.21
N GLY A 126 12.21 16.32 21.74
CA GLY A 126 12.38 16.61 20.31
C GLY A 126 13.57 15.87 19.69
N LEU A 127 14.72 15.80 20.39
CA LEU A 127 15.87 15.02 19.92
C LEU A 127 15.60 13.52 19.92
N ARG A 128 14.87 13.01 20.92
CA ARG A 128 14.46 11.60 20.98
C ARG A 128 13.50 11.24 19.85
N LEU A 129 12.57 12.13 19.52
CA LEU A 129 11.67 12.00 18.38
C LEU A 129 12.44 11.91 17.07
N VAL A 130 13.35 12.86 16.82
CA VAL A 130 14.17 12.86 15.60
C VAL A 130 14.97 11.57 15.47
N ARG A 131 15.64 11.13 16.55
CA ARG A 131 16.40 9.86 16.54
C ARG A 131 15.51 8.66 16.25
N HIS A 132 14.34 8.57 16.89
CA HIS A 132 13.38 7.49 16.65
C HIS A 132 12.96 7.41 15.18
N CYS A 133 12.66 8.57 14.56
CA CYS A 133 12.33 8.63 13.14
C CYS A 133 13.52 8.21 12.24
N CYS A 134 14.75 8.64 12.56
CA CYS A 134 15.95 8.25 11.82
C CYS A 134 16.22 6.74 11.91
N ASP A 135 16.21 6.16 13.12
CA ASP A 135 16.47 4.74 13.34
C ASP A 135 15.46 3.86 12.58
N ARG A 136 14.18 4.26 12.58
CA ARG A 136 13.13 3.57 11.82
C ARG A 136 13.30 3.69 10.33
N LEU A 137 13.65 4.88 9.82
CA LEU A 137 13.94 5.07 8.40
C LEU A 137 15.12 4.19 7.96
N GLU A 138 16.21 4.16 8.73
CA GLU A 138 17.36 3.31 8.45
C GLU A 138 16.98 1.82 8.45
N ALA A 139 16.17 1.38 9.39
CA ALA A 139 15.66 0.00 9.42
C ALA A 139 14.85 -0.34 8.16
N GLN A 140 13.95 0.54 7.72
CA GLN A 140 13.17 0.36 6.50
C GLN A 140 14.06 0.33 5.25
N VAL A 141 15.00 1.27 5.12
CA VAL A 141 15.95 1.30 4.00
C VAL A 141 16.77 0.01 3.93
N LYS A 142 17.20 -0.52 5.08
CA LYS A 142 17.94 -1.78 5.15
C LYS A 142 17.11 -2.97 4.67
N ILE A 143 15.86 -3.09 5.10
CA ILE A 143 14.93 -4.15 4.68
C ILE A 143 14.71 -4.08 3.15
N LEU A 144 14.46 -2.89 2.62
CA LEU A 144 14.23 -2.67 1.19
C LEU A 144 15.45 -2.99 0.33
N SER A 145 16.64 -2.64 0.82
CA SER A 145 17.92 -2.94 0.15
C SER A 145 18.19 -4.45 0.10
N GLN A 146 17.80 -5.18 1.15
CA GLN A 146 17.90 -6.64 1.21
C GLN A 146 16.92 -7.30 0.22
N HIS A 147 15.66 -6.86 0.20
CA HIS A 147 14.67 -7.39 -0.74
C HIS A 147 15.00 -7.11 -2.21
N SER A 148 15.58 -5.94 -2.53
CA SER A 148 16.07 -5.62 -3.88
C SER A 148 17.21 -6.53 -4.33
N SER A 149 18.03 -6.98 -3.37
CA SER A 149 19.14 -7.90 -3.63
C SER A 149 18.64 -9.33 -3.82
N GLU A 150 17.62 -9.75 -3.07
CA GLU A 150 16.98 -11.07 -3.19
C GLU A 150 16.20 -11.23 -4.50
N THR A 151 15.39 -10.24 -4.88
CA THR A 151 14.68 -10.25 -6.17
C THR A 151 15.64 -10.22 -7.37
N ALA A 152 16.79 -9.53 -7.26
CA ALA A 152 17.83 -9.56 -8.28
C ALA A 152 18.53 -10.94 -8.37
N LEU A 153 18.72 -11.63 -7.24
CA LEU A 153 19.24 -13.01 -7.23
C LEU A 153 18.24 -14.00 -7.83
N GLU A 154 16.96 -13.91 -7.49
CA GLU A 154 15.91 -14.80 -8.02
C GLU A 154 15.75 -14.63 -9.53
N ALA A 155 15.81 -13.40 -10.04
CA ALA A 155 15.82 -13.14 -11.48
C ALA A 155 17.06 -13.73 -12.17
N SER A 156 18.24 -13.64 -11.55
CA SER A 156 19.48 -14.22 -12.07
C SER A 156 19.49 -15.76 -12.05
N ILE A 157 18.76 -16.39 -11.13
CA ILE A 157 18.64 -17.86 -11.05
C ILE A 157 17.65 -18.36 -12.12
N ASN A 158 16.54 -17.66 -12.33
CA ASN A 158 15.53 -18.09 -13.30
C ASN A 158 15.98 -17.97 -14.76
N ASP A 159 16.91 -17.05 -15.06
CA ASP A 159 17.52 -16.91 -16.40
C ASP A 159 18.51 -18.04 -16.76
N THR A 160 18.88 -18.89 -15.78
CA THR A 160 19.78 -20.04 -16.00
C THR A 160 19.04 -21.37 -16.18
N ALA A 161 17.70 -21.39 -16.11
CA ALA A 161 16.89 -22.60 -16.15
C ALA A 161 16.07 -22.75 -17.45
N TYR A 162 16.74 -22.76 -18.62
CA TYR A 162 16.16 -23.34 -19.84
C TYR A 162 16.99 -24.56 -20.28
N PRO A 163 16.42 -25.78 -20.27
CA PRO A 163 17.09 -26.96 -20.83
C PRO A 163 16.96 -26.98 -22.36
N PHE A 164 18.05 -27.37 -23.01
CA PHE A 164 18.21 -27.58 -24.44
C PHE A 164 17.04 -28.33 -25.11
N PRO A 165 16.61 -27.96 -26.33
CA PRO A 165 15.74 -28.80 -27.13
C PRO A 165 16.56 -29.95 -27.74
N SER A 166 16.22 -31.19 -27.37
CA SER A 166 16.69 -32.38 -28.07
C SER A 166 15.88 -32.57 -29.35
N SER A 167 16.54 -32.45 -30.50
CA SER A 167 16.07 -32.95 -31.80
C SER A 167 16.34 -34.44 -31.94
#